data_AF-A0A654ANH1-F1
#
_entry.id   AF-A0A654ANH1-F1
#
_cell.length_a   1.000
_cell.length_b   1.000
_cell.length_c   1.000
_cell.angle_alpha   90.00
_cell.angle_beta   90.00
_cell.angle_gamma   90.00
#
_symmetry.space_group_name_H-M   'P 1'
#
loop_
_entity.id
_entity.type
_entity.pdbx_description
1 polymer ?
#
loop_
_entity_poly.entity_id
_entity_poly.type
_entity_poly.pdbx_seq_one_letter_code
_entity_poly.pdbx_strand_id
1 'polypeptide(L)'
;MAGKIVNKRELSEILGVSERSLTDWQASGMPMLVNAGRGASNEYDTAQVIDWMIQRAKAGASRETQSERLARVRADREELALARELDEVAPAVDFERVWEEHILAARSRLLLLVDQLAVQIETKYGLKVDLLLLQAPVDQALKELVEHELQDDDFDEPDDESSDEADG
;
A
#
# COMPACT_ATOMS: atom_id res chain seq x y z
N MET A 1 -22.90 10.35 34.84
CA MET A 1 -24.11 11.20 34.81
C MET A 1 -25.31 10.31 35.05
N ALA A 2 -26.20 10.65 35.98
CA ALA A 2 -27.45 9.91 36.15
C ALA A 2 -28.45 10.41 35.10
N GLY A 3 -28.92 9.53 34.22
CA GLY A 3 -29.97 9.88 33.27
C GLY A 3 -31.35 9.73 33.89
N LYS A 4 -32.37 10.05 33.10
CA LYS A 4 -33.76 9.84 33.50
C LYS A 4 -34.06 8.34 33.45
N ILE A 5 -34.62 7.80 34.54
CA ILE A 5 -35.14 6.44 34.60
C ILE A 5 -36.49 6.42 33.89
N VAL A 6 -36.62 5.57 32.88
CA VAL A 6 -37.80 5.49 32.02
C VAL A 6 -38.19 4.05 31.76
N ASN A 7 -39.47 3.83 31.46
CA ASN A 7 -39.93 2.53 30.98
C ASN A 7 -39.62 2.35 29.47
N LYS A 8 -39.82 1.14 28.94
CA LYS A 8 -39.50 0.81 27.54
C LYS A 8 -40.23 1.67 26.51
N ARG A 9 -41.48 2.04 26.78
CA ARG A 9 -42.32 2.86 25.89
C ARG A 9 -41.87 4.33 25.90
N GLU A 10 -41.54 4.85 27.06
CA GLU A 10 -40.96 6.18 27.18
C GLU A 10 -39.58 6.24 26.54
N LEU A 11 -38.77 5.18 26.67
CA LEU A 11 -37.46 5.10 26.01
C LEU A 11 -37.58 5.09 24.49
N SER A 12 -38.57 4.38 23.92
CA SER A 12 -38.80 4.34 22.47
C SER A 12 -39.23 5.71 21.94
N GLU A 13 -40.09 6.42 22.67
CA GLU A 13 -40.50 7.79 22.36
C GLU A 13 -39.32 8.78 22.45
N ILE A 14 -38.50 8.70 23.50
CA ILE A 14 -37.35 9.59 23.70
C ILE A 14 -36.27 9.39 22.63
N LEU A 15 -36.00 8.13 22.26
CA LEU A 15 -34.97 7.80 21.27
C LEU A 15 -35.48 7.81 19.82
N GLY A 16 -36.79 7.97 19.61
CA GLY A 16 -37.40 7.95 18.27
C GLY A 16 -37.29 6.61 17.55
N VAL A 17 -37.17 5.49 18.29
CA VAL A 17 -36.99 4.14 17.73
C VAL A 17 -38.15 3.23 18.12
N SER A 18 -38.40 2.17 17.35
CA SER A 18 -39.49 1.24 17.67
C SER A 18 -39.18 0.41 18.93
N GLU A 19 -40.22 0.01 19.68
CA GLU A 19 -40.06 -0.90 20.84
C GLU A 19 -39.47 -2.27 20.44
N ARG A 20 -39.67 -2.69 19.18
CA ARG A 20 -39.03 -3.89 18.62
C ARG A 20 -37.52 -3.71 18.56
N SER A 21 -37.04 -2.58 18.05
CA SER A 21 -35.61 -2.23 18.01
C SER A 21 -34.99 -2.25 19.41
N LEU A 22 -35.69 -1.73 20.42
CA LEU A 22 -35.23 -1.81 21.82
C LEU A 22 -35.13 -3.25 22.33
N THR A 23 -36.02 -4.14 21.89
CA THR A 23 -35.97 -5.58 22.24
C THR A 23 -34.73 -6.23 21.62
N ASP A 24 -34.44 -5.93 20.36
CA ASP A 24 -33.25 -6.44 19.68
C ASP A 24 -31.96 -5.92 20.33
N TRP A 25 -31.97 -4.68 20.82
CA TRP A 25 -30.85 -4.10 21.57
C TRP A 25 -30.67 -4.73 22.95
N GLN A 26 -31.76 -5.08 23.64
CA GLN A 26 -31.70 -5.86 24.88
C GLN A 26 -31.04 -7.23 24.66
N ALA A 27 -31.42 -7.93 23.59
CA ALA A 27 -30.78 -9.18 23.20
C ALA A 27 -29.29 -8.99 22.85
N SER A 28 -28.91 -7.80 22.38
CA SER A 28 -27.53 -7.40 22.08
C SER A 28 -26.73 -6.89 23.30
N GLY A 29 -27.30 -6.92 24.52
CA GLY A 29 -26.61 -6.52 25.74
C GLY A 29 -26.78 -5.04 26.15
N MET A 30 -27.88 -4.39 25.75
CA MET A 30 -28.21 -3.03 26.21
C MET A 30 -28.39 -2.97 27.74
N PRO A 31 -27.83 -1.94 28.43
CA PRO A 31 -27.95 -1.78 29.88
C PRO A 31 -29.41 -1.65 30.34
N MET A 32 -29.74 -2.34 31.42
CA MET A 32 -31.06 -2.29 32.09
C MET A 32 -30.85 -2.07 33.58
N LEU A 33 -31.61 -1.14 34.17
CA LEU A 33 -31.56 -0.88 35.61
C LEU A 33 -32.35 -1.93 36.39
N VAL A 34 -33.57 -2.22 35.92
CA VAL A 34 -34.45 -3.21 36.53
C VAL A 34 -34.96 -4.15 35.45
N ASN A 35 -34.59 -5.43 35.57
CA ASN A 35 -35.16 -6.51 34.77
C ASN A 35 -36.35 -7.08 35.53
N ALA A 36 -37.51 -6.46 35.32
CA ALA A 36 -38.74 -6.91 35.91
C ALA A 36 -39.29 -8.02 34.98
N GLY A 37 -39.35 -9.25 35.47
CA GLY A 37 -39.74 -10.42 34.67
C GLY A 37 -41.15 -10.33 34.07
N ARG A 38 -41.65 -11.44 33.53
CA ARG A 38 -42.99 -11.49 32.89
C ARG A 38 -44.08 -10.95 33.83
N GLY A 39 -44.63 -9.78 33.48
CA GLY A 39 -45.71 -9.11 34.23
C GLY A 39 -45.35 -7.75 34.83
N ALA A 40 -44.09 -7.31 34.76
CA ALA A 40 -43.67 -5.99 35.23
C ALA A 40 -42.85 -5.23 34.17
N SER A 41 -42.83 -3.90 34.26
CA SER A 41 -42.16 -3.03 33.28
C SER A 41 -40.67 -2.88 33.59
N ASN A 42 -39.81 -3.20 32.62
CA ASN A 42 -38.39 -2.93 32.72
C ASN A 42 -38.09 -1.43 32.79
N GLU A 43 -37.08 -1.07 33.57
CA GLU A 43 -36.60 0.30 33.73
C GLU A 43 -35.20 0.48 33.12
N TYR A 44 -34.99 1.62 32.46
CA TYR A 44 -33.77 1.96 31.76
C TYR A 44 -33.28 3.33 32.19
N ASP A 45 -31.96 3.45 32.35
CA ASP A 45 -31.30 4.75 32.47
C ASP A 45 -30.99 5.26 31.07
N THR A 46 -31.65 6.33 30.66
CA THR A 46 -31.42 6.98 29.35
C THR A 46 -29.95 7.30 29.10
N ALA A 47 -29.18 7.74 30.11
CA ALA A 47 -27.78 8.09 29.92
C ALA A 47 -26.91 6.86 29.64
N GLN A 48 -27.18 5.74 30.32
CA GLN A 48 -26.44 4.48 30.11
C GLN A 48 -26.76 3.84 28.76
N VAL A 49 -28.02 3.93 28.31
CA VAL A 49 -28.41 3.44 26.99
C VAL A 49 -27.75 4.27 25.88
N ILE A 50 -27.71 5.60 26.01
CA ILE A 50 -27.05 6.49 25.05
C ILE A 50 -25.54 6.22 25.01
N ASP A 51 -24.88 6.10 26.16
CA ASP A 51 -23.45 5.79 26.21
C ASP A 51 -23.15 4.43 25.56
N TRP A 52 -23.95 3.40 25.85
CA TRP A 52 -23.83 2.10 25.20
C TRP A 52 -23.99 2.18 23.67
N MET A 53 -24.93 2.98 23.16
CA MET A 53 -25.09 3.19 21.71
C MET A 53 -23.87 3.87 21.10
N ILE A 54 -23.30 4.88 21.77
CA ILE A 54 -22.09 5.58 21.32
C ILE A 54 -20.90 4.62 21.31
N GLN A 55 -20.73 3.83 22.37
CA GLN A 55 -19.65 2.83 22.44
C GLN A 55 -19.80 1.76 21.36
N ARG A 56 -21.02 1.30 21.09
CA ARG A 56 -21.32 0.36 20.00
C ARG A 56 -21.00 0.96 18.62
N ALA A 57 -21.35 2.22 18.38
CA ALA A 57 -21.04 2.92 17.14
C ALA A 57 -19.53 3.10 16.95
N LYS A 58 -18.81 3.50 18.01
CA LYS A 58 -17.35 3.63 18.01
C LYS A 58 -16.65 2.28 17.79
N ALA A 59 -17.12 1.22 18.44
CA ALA A 59 -16.60 -0.14 18.25
C ALA A 59 -16.89 -0.70 16.84
N GLY A 60 -17.98 -0.28 16.21
CA GLY A 60 -18.31 -0.59 14.82
C GLY A 60 -17.43 0.14 13.81
N ALA A 61 -17.09 1.42 14.08
CA ALA A 61 -16.24 2.23 13.22
C ALA A 61 -14.74 1.87 13.32
N SER A 62 -14.29 1.34 14.46
CA SER A 62 -12.88 0.95 14.65
C SER A 62 -12.52 -0.41 14.04
N ARG A 63 -13.50 -1.19 13.56
CA ARG A 63 -13.23 -2.38 12.76
C ARG A 63 -13.24 -1.96 11.30
N GLU A 64 -12.08 -1.61 10.76
CA GLU A 64 -11.85 -1.69 9.31
C GLU A 64 -12.37 -3.06 8.88
N THR A 65 -13.48 -3.07 8.16
CA THR A 65 -14.17 -4.32 7.90
C THR A 65 -13.31 -5.14 6.96
N GLN A 66 -13.29 -6.46 7.13
CA GLN A 66 -12.65 -7.36 6.16
C GLN A 66 -13.12 -7.04 4.71
N SER A 67 -14.35 -6.52 4.57
CA SER A 67 -14.92 -6.01 3.32
C SER A 67 -14.19 -4.80 2.75
N GLU A 68 -13.87 -3.77 3.56
CA GLU A 68 -13.12 -2.59 3.11
C GLU A 68 -11.68 -2.95 2.72
N ARG A 69 -11.04 -3.83 3.51
CA ARG A 69 -9.70 -4.32 3.20
C ARG A 69 -9.66 -5.13 1.90
N LEU A 70 -10.69 -5.95 1.65
CA LEU A 70 -10.85 -6.68 0.39
C LEU A 70 -11.19 -5.75 -0.79
N ALA A 71 -11.94 -4.67 -0.56
CA ALA A 71 -12.26 -3.67 -1.58
C ALA A 71 -11.01 -2.93 -2.04
N ARG A 72 -10.12 -2.52 -1.12
CA ARG A 72 -8.84 -1.87 -1.44
C ARG A 72 -7.96 -2.79 -2.30
N VAL A 73 -7.73 -4.02 -1.86
CA VAL A 73 -6.93 -5.00 -2.63
C VAL A 73 -7.50 -5.29 -4.03
N ARG A 74 -8.82 -5.21 -4.21
CA ARG A 74 -9.44 -5.35 -5.53
C ARG A 74 -9.21 -4.12 -6.39
N ALA A 75 -9.37 -2.93 -5.83
CA ALA A 75 -9.09 -1.67 -6.53
C ALA A 75 -7.63 -1.62 -7.00
N ASP A 76 -6.66 -1.94 -6.12
CA ASP A 76 -5.23 -1.94 -6.47
C ASP A 76 -4.93 -2.93 -7.61
N ARG A 77 -5.61 -4.08 -7.63
CA ARG A 77 -5.46 -5.08 -8.71
C ARG A 77 -6.05 -4.62 -10.02
N GLU A 78 -7.19 -3.94 -9.98
CA GLU A 78 -7.84 -3.39 -11.18
C GLU A 78 -7.00 -2.25 -11.77
N GLU A 79 -6.41 -1.41 -10.93
CA GLU A 79 -5.48 -0.35 -11.33
C GLU A 79 -4.21 -0.92 -11.99
N LEU A 80 -3.56 -1.91 -11.36
CA LEU A 80 -2.40 -2.58 -11.96
C LEU A 80 -2.75 -3.33 -13.26
N ALA A 81 -3.97 -3.88 -13.37
CA ALA A 81 -4.43 -4.52 -14.60
C ALA A 81 -4.62 -3.50 -15.72
N LEU A 82 -5.24 -2.35 -15.43
CA LEU A 82 -5.42 -1.27 -16.38
C LEU A 82 -4.06 -0.70 -16.84
N ALA A 83 -3.12 -0.48 -15.93
CA ALA A 83 -1.78 0.00 -16.24
C ALA A 83 -1.01 -0.99 -17.14
N ARG A 84 -1.21 -2.30 -16.97
CA ARG A 84 -0.65 -3.32 -17.87
C ARG A 84 -1.29 -3.28 -19.25
N GLU A 85 -2.61 -3.08 -19.34
CA GLU A 85 -3.31 -2.95 -20.63
C GLU A 85 -2.88 -1.70 -21.40
N LEU A 86 -2.53 -0.63 -20.69
CA LEU A 86 -2.00 0.61 -21.25
C LEU A 86 -0.48 0.55 -21.53
N ASP A 87 0.17 -0.59 -21.25
CA ASP A 87 1.62 -0.80 -21.42
C ASP A 87 2.48 0.17 -20.57
N GLU A 88 1.93 0.68 -19.47
CA GLU A 88 2.62 1.61 -18.56
C GLU A 88 3.48 0.88 -17.52
N VAL A 89 3.17 -0.39 -17.23
CA VAL A 89 3.92 -1.21 -16.25
C VAL A 89 4.22 -2.59 -16.82
N ALA A 90 5.47 -3.03 -16.63
CA ALA A 90 5.93 -4.37 -17.00
C ALA A 90 6.39 -5.16 -15.76
N PRO A 91 6.30 -6.50 -15.76
CA PRO A 91 6.91 -7.31 -14.71
C PRO A 91 8.43 -7.07 -14.65
N ALA A 92 8.97 -6.89 -13.44
CA ALA A 92 10.40 -6.67 -13.24
C ALA A 92 11.27 -7.78 -13.86
N VAL A 93 10.80 -9.03 -13.83
CA VAL A 93 11.48 -10.20 -14.43
C VAL A 93 11.64 -10.04 -15.95
N ASP A 94 10.66 -9.44 -16.64
CA ASP A 94 10.76 -9.20 -18.07
C ASP A 94 11.76 -8.08 -18.38
N PHE A 95 11.78 -7.03 -17.53
CA PHE A 95 12.75 -5.95 -17.63
C PHE A 95 14.18 -6.46 -17.43
N GLU A 96 14.43 -7.21 -16.34
CA GLU A 96 15.75 -7.78 -16.02
C GLU A 96 16.27 -8.63 -17.18
N ARG A 97 15.46 -9.56 -17.69
CA ARG A 97 15.84 -10.41 -18.82
C ARG A 97 16.20 -9.60 -20.07
N VAL A 98 15.33 -8.67 -20.48
CA VAL A 98 15.57 -7.86 -21.69
C VAL A 98 16.79 -6.97 -21.50
N TRP A 99 16.97 -6.41 -20.31
CA TRP A 99 18.09 -5.53 -19.99
C TRP A 99 19.42 -6.27 -19.95
N GLU A 100 19.48 -7.43 -19.29
CA GLU A 100 20.64 -8.32 -19.30
C GLU A 100 21.05 -8.71 -20.73
N GLU A 101 20.07 -9.12 -21.55
CA GLU A 101 20.30 -9.43 -22.97
C GLU A 101 20.91 -8.23 -23.72
N HIS A 102 20.39 -7.02 -23.47
CA HIS A 102 20.90 -5.79 -24.10
C HIS A 102 22.32 -5.44 -23.63
N ILE A 103 22.61 -5.54 -22.33
CA ILE A 103 23.94 -5.27 -21.77
C ILE A 103 24.97 -6.27 -22.34
N LEU A 104 24.62 -7.56 -22.37
CA LEU A 104 25.48 -8.60 -22.93
C LEU A 104 25.77 -8.36 -24.42
N ALA A 105 24.76 -7.97 -25.18
CA ALA A 105 24.91 -7.62 -26.59
C ALA A 105 25.81 -6.38 -26.77
N ALA A 106 25.61 -5.34 -25.96
CA ALA A 106 26.42 -4.12 -25.99
C ALA A 106 27.89 -4.42 -25.67
N ARG A 107 28.17 -5.14 -24.58
CA ARG A 107 29.52 -5.57 -24.20
C ARG A 107 30.21 -6.36 -25.32
N SER A 108 29.51 -7.34 -25.89
CA SER A 108 30.04 -8.18 -26.96
C SER A 108 30.38 -7.34 -28.20
N ARG A 109 29.53 -6.37 -28.54
CA ARG A 109 29.74 -5.49 -29.69
C ARG A 109 30.87 -4.49 -29.48
N LEU A 110 31.05 -3.98 -28.26
CA LEU A 110 32.17 -3.11 -27.89
C LEU A 110 33.52 -3.85 -28.04
N LEU A 111 33.62 -5.08 -27.54
CA LEU A 111 34.84 -5.87 -27.67
C LEU A 111 35.15 -6.22 -29.13
N LEU A 112 34.13 -6.57 -29.92
CA LEU A 112 34.32 -6.82 -31.35
C LEU A 112 34.78 -5.55 -32.10
N LEU A 113 34.28 -4.38 -31.72
CA LEU A 113 34.68 -3.11 -32.33
C LEU A 113 36.17 -2.84 -32.12
N VAL A 114 36.72 -3.18 -30.96
CA VAL A 114 38.16 -3.04 -30.67
C VAL A 114 38.99 -3.88 -31.64
N ASP A 115 38.62 -5.14 -31.84
CA ASP A 115 39.32 -6.04 -32.77
C ASP A 115 39.24 -5.50 -34.22
N GLN A 116 38.07 -5.01 -34.62
CA GLN A 116 37.88 -4.39 -35.94
C GLN A 116 38.71 -3.13 -36.12
N LEU A 117 38.82 -2.29 -35.09
CA LEU A 117 39.63 -1.07 -35.13
C LEU A 117 41.12 -1.41 -35.28
N ALA A 118 41.63 -2.41 -34.57
CA ALA A 118 43.03 -2.84 -34.70
C ALA A 118 43.35 -3.22 -36.16
N VAL A 119 42.49 -4.06 -36.77
CA VAL A 119 42.64 -4.49 -38.16
C VAL A 119 42.55 -3.31 -39.14
N GLN A 120 41.64 -2.37 -38.92
CA GLN A 120 41.52 -1.18 -39.77
C GLN A 120 42.75 -0.27 -39.69
N ILE A 121 43.31 -0.10 -38.49
CA ILE A 121 44.51 0.71 -38.28
C ILE A 121 45.71 0.05 -38.97
N GLU A 122 45.89 -1.26 -38.78
CA GLU A 122 46.95 -2.03 -39.43
C GLU A 122 46.85 -1.94 -40.95
N THR A 123 45.65 -2.13 -41.50
CA THR A 123 45.42 -2.11 -42.95
C THR A 123 45.64 -0.73 -43.55
N LYS A 124 45.15 0.32 -42.89
CA LYS A 124 45.13 1.69 -43.45
C LYS A 124 46.46 2.41 -43.26
N TYR A 125 47.16 2.16 -42.15
CA TYR A 125 48.35 2.90 -41.77
C TYR A 125 49.62 2.04 -41.72
N GLY A 126 49.53 0.71 -41.90
CA GLY A 126 50.67 -0.20 -41.86
C GLY A 126 51.33 -0.32 -40.49
N LEU A 127 50.66 0.19 -39.44
CA LEU A 127 51.13 0.17 -38.06
C LEU A 127 50.63 -1.11 -37.40
N LYS A 128 51.53 -1.97 -36.93
CA LYS A 128 51.13 -3.08 -36.05
C LYS A 128 50.58 -2.50 -34.77
N VAL A 129 49.35 -2.88 -34.43
CA VAL A 129 48.68 -2.41 -33.22
C VAL A 129 48.71 -3.52 -32.18
N ASP A 130 49.21 -3.21 -30.99
CA ASP A 130 49.05 -4.12 -29.86
C ASP A 130 47.60 -4.07 -29.40
N LEU A 131 46.88 -5.17 -29.62
CA LEU A 131 45.47 -5.30 -29.27
C LEU A 131 45.23 -5.09 -27.77
N LEU A 132 46.20 -5.44 -26.92
CA LEU A 132 46.09 -5.26 -25.47
C LEU A 132 46.00 -3.77 -25.10
N LEU A 133 46.64 -2.88 -25.86
CA LEU A 133 46.57 -1.43 -25.62
C LEU A 133 45.19 -0.85 -25.93
N LEU A 134 44.42 -1.49 -26.81
CA LEU A 134 43.06 -1.07 -27.14
C LEU A 134 42.00 -1.77 -26.27
N GLN A 135 42.23 -3.03 -25.90
CA GLN A 135 41.30 -3.79 -25.05
C GLN A 135 41.33 -3.32 -23.59
N ALA A 136 42.51 -3.06 -23.03
CA ALA A 136 42.65 -2.72 -21.60
C ALA A 136 41.81 -1.50 -21.16
N PRO A 137 41.76 -0.38 -21.92
CA PRO A 137 40.88 0.75 -21.56
C PRO A 137 39.39 0.40 -21.61
N VAL A 138 38.97 -0.42 -22.56
CA VAL A 138 37.55 -0.85 -22.69
C VAL A 138 37.17 -1.77 -21.52
N ASP A 139 38.04 -2.71 -21.17
CA ASP A 139 37.82 -3.59 -20.02
C ASP A 139 37.81 -2.80 -18.70
N GLN A 140 38.64 -1.77 -18.57
CA GLN A 140 38.64 -0.88 -17.41
C GLN A 140 37.31 -0.11 -17.29
N ALA A 141 36.83 0.49 -18.40
CA ALA A 141 35.54 1.18 -18.41
C ALA A 141 34.37 0.25 -18.07
N LEU A 142 34.40 -1.00 -18.56
CA LEU A 142 33.39 -2.01 -18.22
C LEU A 142 33.42 -2.39 -16.73
N LYS A 143 34.59 -2.40 -16.08
CA LYS A 143 34.70 -2.65 -14.63
C LYS A 143 34.16 -1.48 -13.81
N GLU A 144 34.49 -0.26 -14.20
CA GLU A 144 34.00 0.94 -13.52
C GLU A 144 32.46 1.02 -13.53
N LEU A 145 31.81 0.61 -14.63
CA LEU A 145 30.36 0.53 -14.70
C LEU A 145 29.74 -0.47 -13.71
N VAL A 146 30.42 -1.58 -13.43
CA VAL A 146 29.99 -2.56 -12.41
C VAL A 146 30.19 -2.00 -11.00
N GLU A 147 31.26 -1.24 -10.78
CA GLU A 147 31.55 -0.63 -9.47
C GLU A 147 30.62 0.55 -9.14
N HIS A 148 30.07 1.23 -10.16
CA HIS A 148 29.16 2.38 -9.99
C HIS A 148 27.78 1.99 -9.45
N GLU A 149 27.26 0.79 -9.74
CA GLU A 149 25.96 0.33 -9.21
C GLU A 149 25.90 0.22 -7.68
N LEU A 150 27.05 0.21 -6.99
CA LEU A 150 27.13 0.07 -5.52
C LEU A 150 27.06 1.41 -4.76
N GLN A 151 26.97 2.55 -5.45
CA GLN A 151 26.94 3.88 -4.81
C GLN A 151 25.55 4.53 -4.76
N ASP A 152 24.56 4.01 -5.48
CA ASP A 152 23.22 4.61 -5.62
C ASP A 152 22.15 4.01 -4.66
N ASP A 153 22.57 3.39 -3.56
CA ASP A 153 21.66 2.90 -2.48
C ASP A 153 21.07 4.04 -1.61
N ASP A 154 21.22 5.30 -2.00
CA ASP A 154 20.47 6.44 -1.47
C ASP A 154 19.15 6.59 -2.25
N PHE A 155 18.29 5.55 -2.21
CA PHE A 155 16.87 5.75 -2.48
C PHE A 155 16.32 6.56 -1.30
N ASP A 156 16.31 7.89 -1.43
CA ASP A 156 15.65 8.80 -0.50
C ASP A 156 14.22 8.29 -0.23
N GLU A 157 13.99 7.81 0.99
CA GLU A 157 12.64 7.60 1.52
C GLU A 157 11.91 8.94 1.39
N PRO A 158 10.70 9.00 0.80
CA PRO A 158 9.94 10.23 0.80
C PRO A 158 9.66 10.62 2.25
N ASP A 159 10.26 11.74 2.70
CA ASP A 159 9.92 12.42 3.93
C ASP A 159 8.41 12.68 3.94
N ASP A 160 7.67 11.83 4.67
CA ASP A 160 6.26 12.04 4.96
C ASP A 160 6.17 13.17 6.01
N GLU A 161 6.38 14.41 5.58
CA GLU A 161 6.01 15.60 6.34
C GLU A 161 4.48 15.64 6.44
N SER A 162 3.93 14.90 7.40
CA SER A 162 2.59 15.15 7.91
C SER A 162 2.60 16.52 8.59
N SER A 163 2.29 17.56 7.82
CA SER A 163 1.96 18.88 8.32
C SER A 163 0.67 18.78 9.13
N ASP A 164 0.79 18.51 10.43
CA ASP A 164 -0.26 18.84 11.39
C ASP A 164 -0.31 20.37 11.49
N GLU A 165 -1.15 20.96 10.63
CA GLU A 165 -1.65 22.32 10.80
C GLU A 165 -2.37 22.40 12.14
N ALA A 166 -1.69 23.01 13.11
CA ALA A 166 -2.31 23.54 14.31
C ALA A 166 -3.11 24.79 13.94
N ASP A 167 -4.44 24.65 13.95
CA ASP A 167 -5.41 25.76 13.91
C ASP A 167 -6.68 25.25 14.62
N GLY A 168 -7.29 25.86 15.64
CA GLY A 168 -7.05 27.06 16.44
C GLY A 168 -8.07 27.09 17.58
#